data_AF-A0A6L3XU23-F1
#
_entry.id   AF-A0A6L3XU23-F1
#
_cell.length_a   1.000
_cell.length_b   1.000
_cell.length_c   1.000
_cell.angle_alpha   90.00
_cell.angle_beta   90.00
_cell.angle_gamma   90.00
#
_symmetry.space_group_name_H-M   'P 1'
#
loop_
_entity.id
_entity.type
_entity.pdbx_description
1 polymer ?
#
loop_
_entity_poly.entity_id
_entity_poly.type
_entity_poly.pdbx_seq_one_letter_code
_entity_poly.pdbx_strand_id
1 'polypeptide(L)' 'MNIPGDELYTLLHAALKKRGEETLQRALYLALREAIVCGRLRSGSHLPGSRTLAQQISVSRNTVNAALDQLTLEG' A
#
# COMPACT_ATOMS: atom_id res chain seq x y z
N MET A 1 -17.33 -5.31 -9.67
CA MET A 1 -17.51 -4.15 -8.76
C MET A 1 -16.12 -3.78 -8.24
N ASN A 2 -15.37 -3.06 -9.06
CA ASN A 2 -13.94 -2.81 -8.88
C ASN A 2 -13.81 -1.55 -8.01
N ILE A 3 -13.06 -1.61 -6.90
CA ILE A 3 -12.45 -0.36 -6.42
C ILE A 3 -11.59 0.09 -7.61
N PRO A 4 -11.75 1.30 -8.16
CA PRO A 4 -10.87 1.76 -9.23
C PRO A 4 -9.46 1.76 -8.65
N GLY A 5 -8.66 0.76 -9.03
CA GLY A 5 -7.32 0.55 -8.47
C GLY A 5 -6.47 1.81 -8.56
N ASP A 6 -6.75 2.67 -9.54
CA ASP A 6 -6.11 3.95 -9.81
C ASP A 6 -6.06 4.89 -8.60
N GLU A 7 -7.12 5.01 -7.79
CA GLU A 7 -7.11 5.95 -6.66
C GLU A 7 -6.19 5.45 -5.52
N LEU A 8 -6.21 4.15 -5.24
CA LEU A 8 -5.28 3.51 -4.31
C LEU A 8 -3.84 3.68 -4.79
N TYR A 9 -3.55 3.33 -6.05
CA TYR A 9 -2.21 3.45 -6.61
C TYR A 9 -1.71 4.90 -6.61
N THR A 10 -2.60 5.87 -6.85
CA THR A 10 -2.27 7.31 -6.80
C THR A 10 -1.88 7.72 -5.37
N LEU A 11 -2.64 7.29 -4.36
CA LEU A 11 -2.34 7.55 -2.96
C LEU A 11 -0.99 6.94 -2.55
N LEU A 12 -0.76 5.67 -2.91
CA LEU A 12 0.50 4.99 -2.59
C LEU A 12 1.70 5.68 -3.25
N HIS A 13 1.60 6.08 -4.52
CA HIS A 13 2.65 6.86 -5.17
C HIS A 13 2.91 8.19 -4.49
N ALA A 14 1.85 8.91 -4.10
CA ALA A 14 1.97 10.18 -3.41
C ALA A 14 2.68 10.01 -2.06
N ALA A 15 2.33 8.98 -1.29
CA ALA A 15 2.99 8.66 -0.03
C ALA A 15 4.47 8.31 -0.22
N LEU A 16 4.80 7.46 -1.21
CA LEU A 16 6.18 7.10 -1.53
C LEU A 16 7.02 8.30 -1.98
N LYS A 17 6.43 9.27 -2.69
CA LYS A 17 7.08 10.54 -3.05
C LYS A 17 7.24 11.48 -1.84
N LYS A 18 6.31 11.46 -0.90
CA LYS A 18 6.30 12.32 0.31
C LYS A 18 7.08 11.76 1.50
N ARG A 19 7.60 10.53 1.40
CA ARG A 19 8.25 9.81 2.51
C ARG A 19 9.42 10.53 3.19
N GLY A 20 10.05 11.52 2.54
CA GLY A 20 11.23 12.19 3.08
C GLY A 20 12.36 11.19 3.37
N GLU A 21 12.74 11.09 4.65
CA GLU A 21 13.79 10.19 5.16
C GLU A 21 13.27 8.78 5.53
N GLU A 22 11.96 8.54 5.47
CA GLU A 22 11.39 7.24 5.78
C GLU A 22 11.72 6.19 4.72
N THR A 23 11.81 4.93 5.15
CA THR A 23 12.04 3.81 4.24
C THR A 23 10.81 3.58 3.35
N LEU A 24 11.03 3.01 2.16
CA LEU A 24 9.92 2.67 1.25
C LEU A 24 8.93 1.70 1.91
N GLN A 25 9.41 0.78 2.74
CA GLN A 25 8.55 -0.14 3.49
C GLN A 25 7.63 0.63 4.45
N ARG A 26 8.20 1.54 5.24
CA ARG A 26 7.48 2.30 6.26
C ARG A 26 6.43 3.21 5.65
N ALA A 27 6.81 3.96 4.61
CA ALA A 27 5.91 4.85 3.89
C ALA A 27 4.75 4.08 3.24
N LEU A 28 5.02 2.91 2.65
CA LEU A 28 4.00 2.06 2.06
C LEU A 28 3.05 1.51 3.12
N TYR A 29 3.57 1.02 4.24
CA TYR A 29 2.79 0.55 5.37
C TYR A 29 1.86 1.65 5.92
N LEU A 30 2.37 2.87 6.15
CA LEU A 30 1.58 3.99 6.65
C LEU A 30 0.43 4.35 5.71
N ALA A 31 0.72 4.43 4.40
CA ALA A 31 -0.27 4.76 3.39
C ALA A 31 -1.37 3.70 3.27
N LEU A 32 -1.00 2.42 3.33
CA LEU A 32 -1.95 1.30 3.33
C LEU A 32 -2.81 1.30 4.60
N ARG A 33 -2.20 1.53 5.77
CA ARG A 33 -2.92 1.66 7.04
C ARG A 33 -3.89 2.82 7.02
N GLU A 34 -3.48 3.99 6.53
CA GLU A 34 -4.36 5.15 6.38
C GLU A 34 -5.53 4.84 5.44
N ALA A 35 -5.28 4.19 4.31
CA ALA A 35 -6.34 3.78 3.38
C ALA A 35 -7.34 2.79 4.02
N ILE A 36 -6.89 1.89 4.90
CA ILE A 36 -7.77 1.00 5.67
C ILE A 36 -8.57 1.78 6.70
N VAL A 37 -7.92 2.64 7.50
CA VAL A 37 -8.56 3.43 8.57
C VAL A 37 -9.58 4.41 8.00
N CYS A 38 -9.28 5.05 6.86
CA CYS A 38 -10.21 5.92 6.14
C CYS A 38 -11.33 5.14 5.42
N GLY A 39 -11.37 3.81 5.52
CA GLY A 39 -12.39 2.97 4.89
C GLY A 39 -12.30 2.90 3.36
N ARG A 40 -11.19 3.37 2.77
CA ARG A 40 -10.93 3.28 1.32
C ARG A 40 -10.61 1.84 0.91
N LEU A 41 -9.90 1.12 1.77
CA LEU A 41 -9.73 -0.33 1.70
C LEU A 41 -10.76 -0.96 2.64
N ARG A 42 -11.87 -1.45 2.07
CA ARG A 42 -12.91 -2.11 2.86
C ARG A 42 -12.36 -3.45 3.36
N SER A 43 -12.53 -3.79 4.64
CA SER A 43 -12.12 -5.10 5.17
C SER A 43 -12.74 -6.23 4.32
N GLY A 44 -11.91 -7.11 3.75
CA GLY A 44 -12.33 -8.17 2.82
C GLY A 44 -12.36 -7.77 1.34
N SER A 45 -12.10 -6.51 0.99
CA SER A 45 -11.75 -6.14 -0.38
C SER A 45 -10.37 -6.70 -0.70
N HIS A 46 -10.29 -7.53 -1.75
CA HIS A 46 -9.04 -8.14 -2.17
C HIS A 46 -8.03 -7.04 -2.51
N LEU A 47 -6.99 -6.89 -1.69
CA LEU A 47 -5.82 -6.13 -2.10
C LEU A 47 -5.28 -6.76 -3.39
N PRO A 48 -4.82 -5.93 -4.36
CA PRO A 48 -4.09 -6.46 -5.49
C PRO A 48 -2.91 -7.28 -4.98
N GLY A 49 -2.61 -8.42 -5.63
CA GLY A 49 -1.47 -9.22 -5.24
C GLY A 49 -0.18 -8.39 -5.19
N SER A 50 0.74 -8.72 -4.28
CA SER A 50 1.97 -7.94 -4.05
C SER A 50 2.79 -7.69 -5.33
N ARG A 51 2.72 -8.63 -6.29
CA ARG A 51 3.28 -8.47 -7.64
C ARG A 51 2.67 -7.29 -8.41
N THR A 52 1.36 -7.21 -8.48
CA THR A 52 0.66 -6.13 -9.18
C THR A 52 0.91 -4.79 -8.51
N LEU A 53 0.83 -4.74 -7.17
CA LEU A 53 1.17 -3.54 -6.41
C LEU A 53 2.59 -3.04 -6.69
N ALA A 54 3.58 -3.92 -6.60
CA ALA A 54 4.98 -3.61 -6.86
C ALA A 54 5.19 -3.04 -8.27
N GLN A 55 4.54 -3.63 -9.28
CA GLN A 55 4.62 -3.15 -10.66
C GLN A 55 3.95 -1.80 -10.84
N GLN A 56 2.75 -1.60 -10.28
CA GLN A 56 2.00 -0.36 -10.42
C GLN A 56 2.73 0.81 -9.77
N ILE A 57 3.32 0.62 -8.58
CA ILE A 57 4.02 1.68 -7.85
C ILE A 57 5.54 1.71 -8.08
N SER A 58 6.04 0.88 -9.02
CA SER A 58 7.45 0.78 -9.41
C SER A 58 8.42 0.57 -8.25
N VAL A 59 8.09 -0.33 -7.31
CA VAL A 59 8.94 -0.72 -6.18
C VAL A 59 9.24 -2.22 -6.19
N SER A 60 10.20 -2.66 -5.36
CA SER A 60 10.49 -4.08 -5.19
C SER A 60 9.34 -4.82 -4.50
N ARG A 61 9.07 -6.05 -4.94
CA ARG A 61 8.13 -6.96 -4.27
C ARG A 61 8.48 -7.20 -2.80
N ASN A 62 9.77 -7.21 -2.45
CA ASN A 62 10.20 -7.40 -1.07
C ASN A 62 9.74 -6.24 -0.18
N THR A 63 9.73 -5.01 -0.72
CA THR A 63 9.23 -3.82 -0.02
C THR A 63 7.73 -3.91 0.22
N VAL A 64 6.98 -4.35 -0.80
CA VAL A 64 5.53 -4.56 -0.68
C VAL A 64 5.20 -5.64 0.33
N ASN A 65 5.87 -6.79 0.24
CA ASN A 65 5.67 -7.89 1.19
C ASN A 65 5.98 -7.45 2.61
N ALA A 66 7.12 -6.79 2.85
CA ALA A 66 7.48 -6.31 4.19
C ALA A 66 6.44 -5.34 4.78
N ALA A 67 5.86 -4.46 3.96
CA ALA A 67 4.80 -3.55 4.41
C ALA A 67 3.49 -4.29 4.74
N LEU A 68 3.10 -5.28 3.92
CA LEU A 68 1.92 -6.12 4.13
C LEU A 68 2.09 -7.03 5.36
N ASP A 69 3.28 -7.60 5.54
CA ASP A 69 3.63 -8.42 6.70
C ASP A 69 3.54 -7.55 7.97
N GLN A 70 4.07 -6.33 7.94
CA GLN A 70 3.95 -5.39 9.05
C GLN A 70 2.49 -5.03 9.36
N LEU A 71 1.66 -4.82 8.34
CA LEU A 71 0.21 -4.62 8.50
C LEU A 71 -0.49 -5.81 9.15
N THR A 72 -0.05 -7.03 8.83
CA THR A 72 -0.61 -8.25 9.40
C THR A 72 -0.16 -8.46 10.85
N LEU A 73 1.08 -8.08 11.17
CA LEU A 73 1.64 -8.19 12.53
C LEU A 73 1.00 -7.18 13.51
N GLU A 74 0.61 -6.00 13.04
CA GLU A 74 -0.02 -4.96 13.86
C GLU A 74 -1.56 -5.03 13.89
N GLY A 75 -2.15 -6.12 13.39
CA GLY A 75 -3.60 -6.35 13.28
C GLY A 75 -4.36 -6.44 14.59
#